data_AF-A0A355DWG4-F1
#
_entry.id   AF-A0A355DWG4-F1
#
_cell.length_a   1.000
_cell.length_b   1.000
_cell.length_c   1.000
_cell.angle_alpha   90.00
_cell.angle_beta   90.00
_cell.angle_gamma   90.00
#
_symmetry.space_group_name_H-M   'P 1'
#
loop_
_entity.id
_entity.type
_entity.pdbx_description
1 polymer ?
#
loop_
_entity_poly.entity_id
_entity_poly.type
_entity_poly.pdbx_seq_one_letter_code
_entity_poly.pdbx_strand_id
1 'polypeptide(L)'
;WHSETFADLSGLLLGGPYIVASLMDIAARSPASTLHFHSGAVHPTPYLRVFISTELLRRMGFPKAAQNYNRIWQRLYPNPRQGNIPAEFLESFGKAHKLVVETICFTPYQELGNKTLAEVTGFKPQHQRMIEEAGERLAAGNDPGIIPERFLIPASRWALDRRLAEPKVITQNFYSALARR
;
A
#
# COMPACT_ATOMS: atom_id res chain seq x y z
N TRP A 1 9.69 -13.59 -5.88
CA TRP A 1 8.92 -12.82 -4.88
C TRP A 1 9.72 -11.68 -4.25
N HIS A 2 11.02 -11.85 -3.96
CA HIS A 2 11.81 -10.87 -3.20
C HIS A 2 11.80 -9.44 -3.78
N SER A 3 12.23 -9.24 -5.03
CA SER A 3 12.30 -7.90 -5.65
C SER A 3 10.97 -7.17 -5.61
N GLU A 4 9.90 -7.87 -5.96
CA GLU A 4 8.55 -7.29 -5.99
C GLU A 4 7.97 -7.01 -4.62
N THR A 5 8.27 -7.88 -3.64
CA THR A 5 7.85 -7.64 -2.25
C THR A 5 8.58 -6.43 -1.68
N PHE A 6 9.88 -6.28 -1.97
CA PHE A 6 10.64 -5.09 -1.62
C PHE A 6 10.06 -3.83 -2.28
N ALA A 7 9.66 -3.89 -3.55
CA ALA A 7 9.04 -2.77 -4.26
C ALA A 7 7.69 -2.38 -3.63
N ASP A 8 6.80 -3.34 -3.35
CA ASP A 8 5.51 -3.10 -2.69
C ASP A 8 5.70 -2.42 -1.32
N LEU A 9 6.61 -2.96 -0.49
CA LEU A 9 6.88 -2.45 0.85
C LEU A 9 7.55 -1.07 0.82
N SER A 10 8.46 -0.83 -0.13
CA SER A 10 9.10 0.48 -0.33
C SER A 10 8.08 1.53 -0.77
N GLY A 11 7.19 1.18 -1.70
CA GLY A 11 6.09 2.05 -2.12
C GLY A 11 5.22 2.45 -0.92
N LEU A 12 4.88 1.49 -0.07
CA LEU A 12 4.10 1.74 1.15
C LEU A 12 4.87 2.62 2.15
N LEU A 13 6.15 2.35 2.39
CA LEU A 13 7.03 3.15 3.24
C LEU A 13 7.25 4.59 2.74
N LEU A 14 6.96 4.88 1.47
CA LEU A 14 7.10 6.21 0.87
C LEU A 14 5.76 6.95 0.73
N GLY A 15 4.66 6.22 0.52
CA GLY A 15 3.35 6.79 0.15
C GLY A 15 2.22 6.54 1.16
N GLY A 16 2.43 5.67 2.15
CA GLY A 16 1.48 5.47 3.24
C GLY A 16 0.21 4.68 2.89
N PRO A 17 -0.85 4.79 3.72
CA PRO A 17 -2.04 3.93 3.67
C PRO A 17 -2.70 3.76 2.29
N TYR A 18 -2.76 4.82 1.48
CA TYR A 18 -3.44 4.78 0.19
C TYR A 18 -2.71 3.94 -0.87
N ILE A 19 -1.43 3.62 -0.66
CA ILE A 19 -0.72 2.63 -1.48
C ILE A 19 -1.34 1.24 -1.32
N VAL A 20 -1.78 0.87 -0.11
CA VAL A 20 -2.47 -0.41 0.12
C VAL A 20 -3.83 -0.43 -0.57
N ALA A 21 -4.58 0.68 -0.52
CA ALA A 21 -5.86 0.80 -1.23
C ALA A 21 -5.67 0.61 -2.75
N SER A 22 -4.70 1.31 -3.34
CA SER A 22 -4.39 1.18 -4.77
C SER A 22 -3.90 -0.22 -5.14
N LEU A 23 -3.08 -0.87 -4.29
CA LEU A 23 -2.69 -2.26 -4.48
C LEU A 23 -3.91 -3.19 -4.49
N MET A 24 -4.84 -3.00 -3.54
CA MET A 24 -6.06 -3.79 -3.47
C MET A 24 -6.92 -3.63 -4.72
N ASP A 25 -7.02 -2.43 -5.31
CA ASP A 25 -7.79 -2.23 -6.55
C ASP A 25 -7.21 -3.04 -7.73
N ILE A 26 -5.88 -3.15 -7.82
CA ILE A 26 -5.21 -3.92 -8.89
C ILE A 26 -5.23 -5.43 -8.61
N ALA A 27 -5.18 -5.80 -7.33
CA ALA A 27 -5.18 -7.17 -6.86
C ALA A 27 -6.59 -7.79 -6.82
N ALA A 28 -7.63 -6.98 -6.71
CA ALA A 28 -9.02 -7.42 -6.59
C ALA A 28 -9.57 -7.93 -7.93
N ARG A 29 -9.25 -9.18 -8.27
CA ARG A 29 -9.72 -9.88 -9.48
C ARG A 29 -10.67 -11.03 -9.13
N SER A 30 -11.05 -11.83 -10.12
CA SER A 30 -11.82 -13.05 -9.88
C SER A 30 -11.09 -13.98 -8.89
N PRO A 31 -11.80 -14.79 -8.07
CA PRO A 31 -11.16 -15.76 -7.18
C PRO A 31 -10.17 -16.68 -7.91
N ALA A 32 -10.49 -17.09 -9.14
CA ALA A 32 -9.63 -17.90 -9.98
C ALA A 32 -8.30 -17.24 -10.33
N SER A 33 -8.22 -15.90 -10.36
CA SER A 33 -6.98 -15.16 -10.60
C SER A 33 -6.27 -14.80 -9.28
N THR A 34 -7.01 -14.30 -8.29
CA THR A 34 -6.45 -13.83 -7.01
C THR A 34 -5.87 -14.96 -6.17
N LEU A 35 -6.48 -16.15 -6.23
CA LEU A 35 -6.08 -17.32 -5.47
C LEU A 35 -5.21 -18.29 -6.29
N HIS A 36 -4.77 -17.89 -7.48
CA HIS A 36 -3.90 -18.72 -8.30
C HIS A 36 -2.45 -18.59 -7.87
N PHE A 37 -1.86 -19.72 -7.51
CA PHE A 37 -0.45 -19.89 -7.23
C PHE A 37 0.26 -20.48 -8.46
N HIS A 38 1.39 -19.87 -8.79
CA HIS A 38 2.35 -20.36 -9.76
C HIS A 38 3.76 -20.20 -9.18
N SER A 39 4.54 -21.28 -9.13
CA SER A 39 5.87 -21.29 -8.49
C SER A 39 6.90 -20.37 -9.19
N GLY A 40 6.74 -20.13 -10.49
CA GLY A 40 7.57 -19.20 -11.26
C GLY A 40 7.13 -17.73 -11.21
N ALA A 41 6.07 -17.41 -10.46
CA ALA A 41 5.55 -16.03 -10.41
C ALA A 41 6.54 -15.08 -9.71
N VAL A 42 6.68 -13.87 -10.25
CA VAL A 42 7.57 -12.86 -9.67
C VAL A 42 7.03 -12.27 -8.36
N HIS A 43 5.71 -12.22 -8.18
CA HIS A 43 5.03 -11.78 -6.95
C HIS A 43 4.46 -12.96 -6.15
N PRO A 44 4.27 -12.82 -4.82
CA PRO A 44 3.30 -13.62 -4.09
C PRO A 44 1.92 -13.51 -4.75
N THR A 45 1.03 -14.48 -4.51
CA THR A 45 -0.33 -14.39 -5.06
C THR A 45 -0.99 -13.08 -4.62
N PRO A 46 -1.88 -12.47 -5.44
CA PRO A 46 -2.53 -11.22 -5.07
C PRO A 46 -3.20 -11.30 -3.69
N TYR A 47 -3.75 -12.47 -3.33
CA TYR A 47 -4.31 -12.72 -2.01
C TYR A 47 -3.30 -12.51 -0.87
N LEU A 48 -2.12 -13.09 -0.97
CA LEU A 48 -1.07 -13.06 0.05
C LEU A 48 -0.40 -11.67 0.15
N ARG A 49 -0.24 -10.97 -0.98
CA ARG A 49 0.38 -9.61 -1.04
C ARG A 49 -0.30 -8.60 -0.14
N VAL A 50 -1.64 -8.64 -0.06
CA VAL A 50 -2.40 -7.68 0.76
C VAL A 50 -2.09 -7.84 2.24
N PHE A 51 -1.95 -9.07 2.75
CA PHE A 51 -1.63 -9.30 4.17
C PHE A 51 -0.19 -8.89 4.54
N ILE A 52 0.76 -9.01 3.60
CA ILE A 52 2.11 -8.46 3.77
C ILE A 52 2.02 -6.93 3.92
N SER A 53 1.27 -6.29 3.02
CA SER A 53 1.12 -4.83 2.99
C SER A 53 0.39 -4.28 4.22
N THR A 54 -0.67 -4.96 4.69
CA THR A 54 -1.40 -4.52 5.88
C THR A 54 -0.62 -4.73 7.17
N GLU A 55 0.26 -5.73 7.25
CA GLU A 55 1.17 -5.88 8.40
C GLU A 55 2.19 -4.75 8.46
N LEU A 56 2.80 -4.35 7.34
CA LEU A 56 3.66 -3.17 7.31
C LEU A 56 2.86 -1.92 7.70
N LEU A 57 1.68 -1.72 7.12
CA LEU A 57 0.82 -0.57 7.42
C LEU A 57 0.49 -0.47 8.93
N ARG A 58 0.23 -1.61 9.58
CA ARG A 58 0.01 -1.68 11.03
C ARG A 58 1.24 -1.19 11.79
N ARG A 59 2.44 -1.64 11.41
CA ARG A 59 3.71 -1.26 12.06
C ARG A 59 4.13 0.18 11.79
N MET A 60 3.71 0.76 10.67
CA MET A 60 3.88 2.19 10.37
C MET A 60 3.02 3.13 11.23
N GLY A 61 2.19 2.58 12.13
CA GLY A 61 1.33 3.38 13.02
C GLY A 61 -0.10 3.55 12.53
N PHE A 62 -0.57 2.73 11.58
CA PHE A 62 -1.94 2.77 11.06
C PHE A 62 -2.74 1.48 11.35
N PRO A 63 -2.86 1.04 12.62
CA PRO A 63 -3.47 -0.25 12.95
C PRO A 63 -4.95 -0.33 12.55
N LYS A 64 -5.70 0.77 12.66
CA LYS A 64 -7.12 0.83 12.25
C LYS A 64 -7.29 0.65 10.74
N ALA A 65 -6.46 1.31 9.94
CA ALA A 65 -6.51 1.18 8.49
C ALA A 65 -6.12 -0.24 8.05
N ALA A 66 -5.04 -0.79 8.62
CA ALA A 66 -4.62 -2.16 8.39
C ALA A 66 -5.73 -3.18 8.70
N GLN A 67 -6.39 -3.05 9.84
CA GLN A 67 -7.51 -3.93 10.21
C GLN A 67 -8.69 -3.80 9.25
N ASN A 68 -9.02 -2.58 8.82
CA ASN A 68 -10.09 -2.35 7.85
C ASN A 68 -9.81 -3.00 6.50
N TYR A 69 -8.60 -2.83 5.96
CA TYR A 69 -8.22 -3.47 4.70
C TYR A 69 -8.20 -4.99 4.80
N ASN A 70 -7.68 -5.55 5.90
CA ASN A 70 -7.76 -7.00 6.15
C ASN A 70 -9.20 -7.51 6.14
N ARG A 71 -10.10 -6.82 6.84
CA ARG A 71 -11.53 -7.20 6.89
C ARG A 71 -12.19 -7.14 5.52
N ILE A 72 -11.91 -6.10 4.72
CA ILE A 72 -12.42 -5.99 3.35
C ILE A 72 -11.90 -7.15 2.50
N TRP A 73 -10.59 -7.42 2.57
CA TRP A 73 -9.95 -8.47 1.77
C TRP A 73 -10.50 -9.86 2.08
N GLN A 74 -10.67 -10.17 3.36
CA GLN A 74 -11.26 -11.44 3.82
C GLN A 74 -12.73 -11.60 3.41
N ARG A 75 -13.48 -10.49 3.28
CA ARG A 75 -14.87 -10.54 2.78
C ARG A 75 -14.94 -10.78 1.27
N LEU A 76 -14.01 -10.20 0.50
CA LEU A 76 -13.92 -10.42 -0.94
C LEU A 76 -13.49 -11.85 -1.28
N TYR A 77 -12.63 -12.44 -0.45
CA TYR A 77 -12.09 -13.79 -0.64
C TYR A 77 -12.22 -14.62 0.65
N PRO A 78 -13.43 -15.08 0.99
CA PRO A 78 -13.71 -15.74 2.27
C PRO A 78 -13.12 -17.16 2.36
N ASN A 79 -12.85 -17.81 1.22
CA ASN A 79 -12.28 -19.15 1.19
C ASN A 79 -11.03 -19.21 0.30
N PRO A 80 -9.82 -18.99 0.84
CA PRO A 80 -8.59 -19.07 0.05
C PRO A 80 -8.29 -20.47 -0.49
N ARG A 81 -8.89 -21.53 0.08
CA ARG A 81 -8.73 -22.91 -0.39
C ARG A 81 -9.50 -23.20 -1.69
N GLN A 82 -10.29 -22.25 -2.21
CA GLN A 82 -10.93 -22.37 -3.53
C GLN A 82 -9.91 -22.29 -4.69
N GLY A 83 -8.74 -21.69 -4.46
CA GLY A 83 -7.64 -21.67 -5.43
C GLY A 83 -6.71 -22.86 -5.30
N ASN A 84 -5.49 -22.71 -5.81
CA ASN A 84 -4.42 -23.72 -5.75
C ASN A 84 -3.22 -23.25 -4.91
N ILE A 85 -3.40 -22.29 -3.99
CA ILE A 85 -2.37 -21.93 -3.02
C ILE A 85 -2.08 -23.17 -2.15
N PRO A 86 -0.82 -23.62 -2.02
CA PRO A 86 -0.48 -24.76 -1.18
C PRO A 86 -1.01 -24.59 0.26
N ALA A 87 -1.50 -25.67 0.85
CA ALA A 87 -2.10 -25.63 2.19
C ALA A 87 -1.07 -25.17 3.25
N GLU A 88 0.16 -25.64 3.11
CA GLU A 88 1.30 -25.31 3.96
C GLU A 88 1.61 -23.81 3.91
N PHE A 89 1.41 -23.18 2.74
CA PHE A 89 1.56 -21.73 2.60
C PHE A 89 0.48 -21.04 3.40
N LEU A 90 -0.80 -21.37 3.19
CA LEU A 90 -1.91 -20.74 3.90
C LEU A 90 -1.79 -20.89 5.43
N GLU A 91 -1.37 -22.05 5.91
CA GLU A 91 -1.24 -22.37 7.34
C GLU A 91 -0.06 -21.66 7.99
N SER A 92 1.08 -21.55 7.30
CA SER A 92 2.26 -20.85 7.81
C SER A 92 2.20 -19.33 7.59
N PHE A 93 1.36 -18.84 6.67
CA PHE A 93 1.44 -17.47 6.20
C PHE A 93 1.22 -16.44 7.30
N GLY A 94 0.37 -16.75 8.29
CA GLY A 94 0.12 -15.89 9.45
C GLY A 94 1.37 -15.50 10.25
N LYS A 95 2.43 -16.33 10.20
CA LYS A 95 3.75 -16.03 10.76
C LYS A 95 4.70 -15.51 9.68
N ALA A 96 4.68 -16.10 8.49
CA ALA A 96 5.60 -15.78 7.40
C ALA A 96 5.53 -14.30 6.97
N HIS A 97 4.32 -13.73 6.81
CA HIS A 97 4.20 -12.33 6.36
C HIS A 97 4.79 -11.33 7.37
N LYS A 98 4.70 -11.63 8.68
CA LYS A 98 5.31 -10.81 9.74
C LYS A 98 6.82 -10.87 9.68
N LEU A 99 7.38 -12.06 9.44
CA LEU A 99 8.82 -12.25 9.28
C LEU A 99 9.33 -11.54 8.03
N VAL A 100 8.60 -11.61 6.91
CA VAL A 100 8.96 -10.88 5.69
C VAL A 100 9.01 -9.37 5.94
N VAL A 101 8.01 -8.81 6.60
CA VAL A 101 7.98 -7.38 6.94
C VAL A 101 9.09 -7.01 7.91
N GLU A 102 9.33 -7.82 8.95
CA GLU A 102 10.46 -7.64 9.88
C GLU A 102 11.78 -7.57 9.11
N THR A 103 12.08 -8.63 8.36
CA THR A 103 13.34 -8.79 7.65
C THR A 103 13.58 -7.62 6.70
N ILE A 104 12.61 -7.27 5.85
CA ILE A 104 12.82 -6.26 4.82
C ILE A 104 12.79 -4.82 5.39
N CYS A 105 11.87 -4.53 6.31
CA CYS A 105 11.58 -3.15 6.70
C CYS A 105 12.21 -2.73 8.03
N PHE A 106 12.45 -3.67 8.94
CA PHE A 106 12.79 -3.39 10.34
C PHE A 106 14.10 -4.04 10.81
N THR A 107 14.73 -4.89 9.99
CA THR A 107 16.13 -5.30 10.22
C THR A 107 17.09 -4.20 9.78
N PRO A 108 18.12 -3.85 10.59
CA PRO A 108 19.18 -2.94 10.17
C PRO A 108 20.06 -3.54 9.07
N TYR A 109 20.43 -2.73 8.08
CA TYR A 109 21.32 -3.11 6.97
C TYR A 109 22.61 -2.29 6.98
N GLN A 110 23.74 -2.93 6.70
CA GLN A 110 25.04 -2.24 6.63
C GLN A 110 25.06 -1.22 5.49
N GLU A 111 24.43 -1.55 4.37
CA GLU A 111 24.28 -0.73 3.17
C GLU A 111 23.46 0.54 3.44
N LEU A 112 22.64 0.55 4.50
CA LEU A 112 21.86 1.71 4.95
C LEU A 112 22.51 2.42 6.14
N GLY A 113 23.79 2.13 6.44
CA GLY A 113 24.50 2.70 7.57
C GLY A 113 23.99 2.18 8.92
N ASN A 114 23.70 0.87 9.00
CA ASN A 114 23.10 0.20 10.15
C ASN A 114 21.71 0.76 10.53
N LYS A 115 20.97 1.27 9.55
CA LYS A 115 19.57 1.68 9.70
C LYS A 115 18.64 0.68 9.05
N THR A 116 17.40 0.69 9.49
CA THR A 116 16.30 -0.04 8.86
C THR A 116 15.78 0.72 7.64
N LEU A 117 15.12 0.01 6.71
CA LEU A 117 14.46 0.66 5.58
C LEU A 117 13.36 1.63 6.03
N ALA A 118 12.62 1.29 7.10
CA ALA A 118 11.59 2.14 7.67
C ALA A 118 12.15 3.47 8.23
N GLU A 119 13.34 3.45 8.83
CA GLU A 119 14.01 4.67 9.32
C GLU A 119 14.47 5.59 8.18
N VAL A 120 14.97 5.02 7.08
CA VAL A 120 15.49 5.79 5.94
C VAL A 120 14.36 6.43 5.12
N THR A 121 13.25 5.71 4.93
CA THR A 121 12.11 6.18 4.11
C THR A 121 11.21 7.17 4.84
N GLY A 122 11.01 6.99 6.15
CA GLY A 122 10.52 8.03 7.04
C GLY A 122 9.04 8.43 6.91
N PHE A 123 8.18 7.68 6.21
CA PHE A 123 6.73 7.97 6.23
C PHE A 123 6.14 7.76 7.63
N LYS A 124 5.29 8.69 8.07
CA LYS A 124 4.79 8.80 9.44
C LYS A 124 3.34 9.26 9.44
N PRO A 125 2.56 9.03 10.51
CA PRO A 125 1.19 9.52 10.62
C PRO A 125 0.98 11.01 10.35
N GLN A 126 1.97 11.86 10.66
CA GLN A 126 1.91 13.29 10.33
C GLN A 126 1.91 13.56 8.81
N HIS A 127 2.59 12.74 8.01
CA HIS A 127 2.59 12.84 6.54
C HIS A 127 1.22 12.50 5.96
N GLN A 128 0.46 11.62 6.61
CA GLN A 128 -0.90 11.32 6.20
C GLN A 128 -1.84 12.53 6.34
N ARG A 129 -1.65 13.38 7.36
CA ARG A 129 -2.41 14.63 7.51
C ARG A 129 -2.08 15.63 6.40
N MET A 130 -0.80 15.74 6.02
CA MET A 130 -0.40 16.56 4.87
C MET A 130 -1.06 16.09 3.57
N ILE A 131 -1.15 14.76 3.36
CA ILE A 131 -1.83 14.16 2.21
C ILE A 131 -3.33 14.49 2.21
N GLU A 132 -3.96 14.43 3.38
CA GLU A 132 -5.37 14.81 3.58
C GLU A 132 -5.63 16.26 3.17
N GLU A 133 -4.89 17.21 3.76
CA GLU A 133 -5.01 18.63 3.46
C GLU A 133 -4.71 18.95 1.99
N ALA A 134 -3.68 18.33 1.42
CA ALA A 134 -3.35 18.47 0.00
C ALA A 134 -4.47 17.93 -0.88
N GLY A 135 -5.13 16.83 -0.49
CA GLY A 135 -6.27 16.26 -1.21
C GLY A 135 -7.48 17.19 -1.23
N GLU A 136 -7.78 17.84 -0.11
CA GLU A 136 -8.85 18.85 -0.03
C GLU A 136 -8.57 20.04 -0.95
N ARG A 137 -7.34 20.58 -0.90
CA ARG A 137 -6.92 21.70 -1.74
C ARG A 137 -6.95 21.33 -3.22
N LEU A 138 -6.42 20.16 -3.56
CA LEU A 138 -6.38 19.65 -4.93
C LEU A 138 -7.80 19.44 -5.47
N ALA A 139 -8.73 18.93 -4.67
CA ALA A 139 -10.14 18.80 -5.07
C ALA A 139 -10.79 20.16 -5.35
N ALA A 140 -10.45 21.18 -4.57
CA ALA A 140 -10.95 22.56 -4.74
C ALA A 140 -10.24 23.35 -5.87
N GLY A 141 -9.25 22.77 -6.54
CA GLY A 141 -8.46 23.47 -7.57
C GLY A 141 -7.44 24.48 -7.02
N ASN A 142 -7.16 24.40 -5.72
CA ASN A 142 -6.16 25.22 -5.04
C ASN A 142 -4.77 24.58 -5.12
N ASP A 143 -3.74 25.37 -4.84
CA ASP A 143 -2.38 24.85 -4.67
C ASP A 143 -2.32 23.85 -3.49
N PRO A 144 -1.88 22.59 -3.70
CA PRO A 144 -1.75 21.60 -2.63
C PRO A 144 -0.70 21.97 -1.57
N GLY A 145 0.09 23.02 -1.79
CA GLY A 145 1.09 23.54 -0.86
C GLY A 145 2.46 22.87 -1.02
N ILE A 146 3.38 23.18 -0.11
CA ILE A 146 4.75 22.65 -0.11
C ILE A 146 4.75 21.24 0.51
N ILE A 147 4.38 20.25 -0.29
CA ILE A 147 4.50 18.82 0.04
C ILE A 147 5.47 18.13 -0.92
N PRO A 148 6.08 16.99 -0.53
CA PRO A 148 6.80 16.14 -1.46
C PRO A 148 5.91 15.70 -2.64
N GLU A 149 6.45 15.67 -3.86
CA GLU A 149 5.72 15.33 -5.10
C GLU A 149 5.03 13.97 -4.99
N ARG A 150 5.71 13.02 -4.36
CA ARG A 150 5.20 11.66 -4.11
C ARG A 150 3.92 11.64 -3.26
N PHE A 151 3.58 12.71 -2.53
CA PHE A 151 2.34 12.80 -1.76
C PHE A 151 1.15 13.26 -2.59
N LEU A 152 1.36 13.79 -3.81
CA LEU A 152 0.27 14.17 -4.70
C LEU A 152 -0.55 12.95 -5.14
N ILE A 153 0.10 11.81 -5.40
CA ILE A 153 -0.57 10.55 -5.79
C ILE A 153 -1.56 10.09 -4.70
N PRO A 154 -1.13 9.84 -3.45
CA PRO A 154 -2.06 9.45 -2.39
C PRO A 154 -3.05 10.57 -2.02
N ALA A 155 -2.72 11.85 -2.21
CA ALA A 155 -3.67 12.95 -2.00
C ALA A 155 -4.82 12.93 -3.00
N SER A 156 -4.52 12.72 -4.29
CA SER A 156 -5.53 12.53 -5.33
C SER A 156 -6.39 11.30 -5.07
N ARG A 157 -5.77 10.19 -4.64
CA ARG A 157 -6.53 8.99 -4.27
C ARG A 157 -7.46 9.24 -3.07
N TRP A 158 -6.95 9.90 -2.04
CA TRP A 158 -7.71 10.25 -0.85
C TRP A 158 -8.93 11.12 -1.18
N ALA A 159 -8.74 12.12 -2.05
CA ALA A 159 -9.81 13.00 -2.51
C ALA A 159 -10.87 12.25 -3.34
N LEU A 160 -10.43 11.33 -4.20
CA LEU A 160 -11.31 10.47 -5.00
C LEU A 160 -12.16 9.56 -4.11
N ASP A 161 -11.54 8.89 -3.14
CA ASP A 161 -12.23 7.98 -2.21
C ASP A 161 -13.30 8.71 -1.38
N ARG A 162 -13.08 9.99 -1.07
CA ARG A 162 -14.04 10.85 -0.37
C ARG A 162 -15.00 11.60 -1.29
N ARG A 163 -14.87 11.45 -2.60
CA ARG A 163 -15.71 12.14 -3.61
C ARG A 163 -15.73 13.65 -3.42
N LEU A 164 -14.58 14.24 -3.10
CA LEU A 164 -14.47 15.69 -2.86
C LEU A 164 -14.62 16.51 -4.14
N ALA A 165 -14.36 15.90 -5.29
CA ALA A 165 -14.61 16.46 -6.61
C ALA A 165 -14.79 15.31 -7.63
N GLU A 166 -15.26 15.66 -8.83
CA GLU A 166 -15.35 14.72 -9.93
C GLU A 166 -13.96 14.16 -10.31
N PRO A 167 -13.84 12.88 -10.72
CA PRO A 167 -12.54 12.26 -11.04
C PRO A 167 -11.73 13.05 -12.08
N LYS A 168 -12.42 13.63 -13.08
CA LYS A 168 -11.79 14.46 -14.11
C LYS A 168 -11.15 15.72 -13.52
N VAL A 169 -11.80 16.36 -12.54
CA VAL A 169 -11.30 17.56 -11.86
C VAL A 169 -10.06 17.21 -11.03
N ILE A 170 -10.13 16.14 -10.23
CA ILE A 170 -8.99 15.66 -9.43
C ILE A 170 -7.78 15.38 -10.32
N THR A 171 -8.01 14.68 -11.44
CA THR A 171 -6.94 14.33 -12.39
C THR A 171 -6.32 15.57 -13.02
N GLN A 172 -7.13 16.53 -13.47
CA GLN A 172 -6.66 17.77 -14.07
C GLN A 172 -5.83 18.59 -13.06
N ASN A 173 -6.31 18.72 -11.83
CA ASN A 173 -5.63 19.48 -10.77
C ASN A 173 -4.33 18.80 -10.34
N PHE A 174 -4.31 17.47 -10.28
CA PHE A 174 -3.09 16.68 -10.04
C PHE A 174 -2.00 16.99 -11.07
N TYR A 175 -2.30 16.85 -12.37
CA TYR A 175 -1.30 17.11 -13.41
C TYR A 175 -0.89 18.58 -13.46
N SER A 176 -1.81 19.50 -13.21
CA SER A 176 -1.50 20.93 -13.12
C SER A 176 -0.55 21.24 -11.96
N ALA A 177 -0.74 20.61 -10.80
CA ALA A 177 0.15 20.78 -9.65
C ALA A 177 1.53 20.14 -9.87
N LEU A 178 1.57 18.98 -10.54
CA LEU A 178 2.83 18.30 -10.86
C LEU A 178 3.67 19.09 -11.88
N ALA A 179 3.03 19.67 -12.90
CA ALA A 179 3.72 20.43 -13.96
C ALA A 179 4.29 21.78 -13.50
N ARG A 180 3.90 22.27 -12.32
CA ARG A 180 4.41 23.53 -11.73
C ARG A 180 5.73 23.35 -10.97
N ARG A 181 6.21 22.11 -10.80
CA ARG A 181 7.36 21.76 -9.97
C ARG A 181 8.57 21.40 -10.81
#